data_AF-A0A9P1HZ54-F1
#
_entry.id   AF-A0A9P1HZ54-F1
#
_cell.length_a   1.000
_cell.length_b   1.000
_cell.length_c   1.000
_cell.angle_alpha   90.00
_cell.angle_beta   90.00
_cell.angle_gamma   90.00
#
_symmetry.space_group_name_H-M   'P 1'
#
loop_
_entity.id
_entity.type
_entity.pdbx_description
1 polymer ?
#
loop_
_entity_poly.entity_id
_entity_poly.type
_entity_poly.pdbx_seq_one_letter_code
_entity_poly.pdbx_strand_id
1 'polypeptide(L)'
;MCRGIRIQDEWTFICGLWLRNRSIVIVLAIIQLVVACVSFAQHVYSVSKFNKIFLCSFNETSPTAANFLAADVIIFDFGLFHELIQVQECIANYLDGGYMRCLWCISQVIALTLTIGTCVFVKNPHPLVLWPILIIQNAYCFGLVILTIATADKLLVSILHPINPHLNLLIFYFGVGTCTNHLFDYILWHYYWHEEYQYINRTGKHVLPFWV
;
A
#
# COMPACT_ATOMS: atom_id res chain seq x y z
N MET A 1 3.30 31.36 -4.93
CA MET A 1 2.13 30.46 -4.90
C MET A 1 2.50 29.16 -5.60
N CYS A 2 2.79 28.10 -4.84
CA CYS A 2 3.00 26.78 -5.44
C CYS A 2 1.66 26.33 -6.06
N ARG A 3 1.58 26.32 -7.40
CA ARG A 3 0.54 25.54 -8.08
C ARG A 3 0.75 24.09 -7.64
N GLY A 4 -0.25 23.50 -7.00
CA GLY A 4 -0.17 22.19 -6.35
C GLY A 4 0.12 21.02 -7.29
N ILE A 5 -0.18 19.80 -6.82
CA ILE A 5 0.02 18.58 -7.60
C ILE A 5 -1.00 18.55 -8.74
N ARG A 6 -0.51 18.47 -9.99
CA ARG A 6 -1.36 18.24 -11.18
C ARG A 6 -0.88 17.00 -11.89
N ILE A 7 -1.75 15.99 -11.97
CA ILE A 7 -1.43 14.71 -12.58
C ILE A 7 -2.08 14.70 -13.97
N GLN A 8 -1.28 14.43 -14.99
CA GLN A 8 -1.70 14.17 -16.36
C GLN A 8 -1.21 12.77 -16.75
N ASP A 9 -1.70 12.21 -17.85
CA ASP A 9 -1.44 10.81 -18.23
C ASP A 9 0.06 10.51 -18.44
N GLU A 10 0.81 11.42 -19.05
CA GLU A 10 2.25 11.22 -19.30
C GLU A 10 3.15 11.83 -18.21
N TRP A 11 2.71 12.94 -17.62
CA TRP A 11 3.51 13.75 -16.71
C TRP A 11 2.74 14.16 -15.47
N THR A 12 3.41 14.12 -14.32
CA THR A 12 2.91 14.70 -13.09
C THR A 12 3.72 15.95 -12.77
N PHE A 13 3.01 17.04 -12.54
CA PHE A 13 3.56 18.31 -12.09
C PHE A 13 3.52 18.36 -10.56
N ILE A 14 4.68 18.38 -9.91
CA ILE A 14 4.83 18.49 -8.45
C ILE A 14 5.63 19.75 -8.15
N CYS A 15 4.98 20.75 -7.52
CA CYS A 15 5.65 21.94 -6.98
C CYS A 15 6.64 22.63 -7.93
N GLY A 16 6.33 22.73 -9.23
CA GLY A 16 7.21 23.37 -10.22
C GLY A 16 8.00 22.41 -11.11
N LEU A 17 8.06 21.12 -10.77
CA LEU A 17 8.81 20.10 -11.50
C LEU A 17 7.88 19.21 -12.32
N TRP A 18 8.22 19.00 -13.59
CA TRP A 18 7.57 18.02 -14.46
C TRP A 18 8.31 16.69 -14.36
N LEU A 19 7.64 15.70 -13.79
CA LEU A 19 8.17 14.34 -13.63
C LEU A 19 7.39 13.38 -14.54
N ARG A 20 8.10 12.51 -15.27
CA ARG A 20 7.45 11.47 -16.08
C ARG A 20 6.77 10.47 -15.18
N ASN A 21 5.52 10.12 -15.45
CA ASN A 21 4.78 9.15 -14.65
C ASN A 21 5.50 7.81 -14.55
N ARG A 22 6.15 7.37 -15.63
CA ARG A 22 7.00 6.17 -15.64
C ARG A 22 8.08 6.19 -14.53
N SER A 23 8.76 7.31 -14.35
CA SER A 23 9.81 7.45 -13.32
C SER A 23 9.20 7.45 -11.91
N ILE A 24 8.07 8.12 -11.73
CA ILE A 24 7.38 8.18 -10.43
C ILE A 24 6.85 6.80 -10.04
N VAL A 25 6.23 6.08 -10.98
CA VAL A 25 5.75 4.71 -10.77
C VAL A 25 6.90 3.79 -10.38
N ILE A 26 8.07 3.88 -11.04
CA ILE A 26 9.25 3.08 -10.65
C ILE A 26 9.67 3.38 -9.20
N VAL A 27 9.80 4.66 -8.84
CA VAL A 27 10.25 5.06 -7.50
C VAL A 27 9.26 4.61 -6.43
N LEU A 28 7.96 4.86 -6.63
CA LEU A 28 6.91 4.46 -5.69
C LEU A 28 6.79 2.93 -5.62
N ALA A 29 6.93 2.22 -6.74
CA ALA A 29 6.94 0.77 -6.77
C ALA A 29 8.14 0.18 -6.00
N ILE A 30 9.33 0.79 -6.09
CA ILE A 30 10.51 0.36 -5.31
C ILE A 30 10.27 0.58 -3.82
N ILE A 31 9.74 1.74 -3.42
CA ILE A 31 9.42 2.03 -2.01
C ILE A 31 8.40 1.00 -1.49
N GLN A 32 7.33 0.76 -2.25
CA GLN A 32 6.30 -0.21 -1.88
C GLN A 32 6.84 -1.64 -1.86
N LEU A 33 7.80 -1.97 -2.72
CA LEU A 33 8.44 -3.29 -2.73
C LEU A 33 9.25 -3.51 -1.46
N VAL A 34 9.98 -2.49 -0.99
CA VAL A 34 10.69 -2.57 0.29
C VAL A 34 9.72 -2.82 1.44
N VAL A 35 8.60 -2.08 1.49
CA VAL A 35 7.56 -2.27 2.51
C VAL A 35 6.96 -3.68 2.45
N ALA A 36 6.61 -4.17 1.26
CA ALA A 36 6.06 -5.50 1.07
C ALA A 36 7.06 -6.61 1.46
N CYS A 37 8.34 -6.44 1.13
CA CYS A 37 9.40 -7.37 1.54
C CYS A 37 9.62 -7.40 3.06
N VAL A 38 9.59 -6.24 3.71
CA VAL A 38 9.69 -6.16 5.18
C VAL A 38 8.53 -6.91 5.83
N SER A 39 7.31 -6.71 5.35
CA SER A 39 6.15 -7.40 5.92
C SER A 39 6.12 -8.89 5.60
N PHE A 40 6.57 -9.30 4.41
CA PHE A 40 6.79 -10.72 4.12
C PHE A 40 7.83 -11.33 5.08
N ALA A 41 8.89 -10.60 5.43
CA ALA A 41 9.86 -11.05 6.42
C ALA A 41 9.24 -11.20 7.82
N GLN A 42 8.24 -10.39 8.19
CA GLN A 42 7.47 -10.57 9.43
C GLN A 42 6.73 -11.92 9.43
N HIS A 43 6.09 -12.29 8.32
CA HIS A 43 5.44 -13.59 8.17
C HIS A 43 6.44 -14.76 8.25
N VAL A 44 7.56 -14.67 7.53
CA VAL A 44 8.61 -15.71 7.56
C VAL A 44 9.17 -15.89 8.97
N TYR A 45 9.45 -14.79 9.67
CA TYR A 45 9.95 -14.81 11.04
C TYR A 45 8.93 -15.42 12.01
N SER A 46 7.65 -15.02 11.89
CA SER A 46 6.55 -15.58 12.68
C SER A 46 6.41 -17.09 12.51
N VAL A 47 6.44 -17.58 11.27
CA VAL A 47 6.36 -19.02 10.98
C VAL A 47 7.57 -19.76 11.54
N SER A 48 8.77 -19.23 11.31
CA SER A 48 10.01 -19.89 11.72
C SER A 48 10.19 -20.00 13.24
N LYS A 49 9.71 -19.02 14.01
CA LYS A 49 9.89 -18.98 15.47
C LYS A 49 8.69 -19.47 16.26
N PHE A 50 7.48 -19.27 15.76
CA PHE A 50 6.25 -19.50 16.52
C PHE A 50 5.30 -20.49 15.86
N ASN A 51 5.64 -21.05 14.69
CA ASN A 51 4.76 -21.92 13.88
C ASN A 51 3.37 -21.30 13.60
N LYS A 52 3.28 -19.97 13.61
CA LYS A 52 2.08 -19.20 13.27
C LYS A 52 2.38 -18.29 12.09
N ILE A 53 1.40 -18.10 11.20
CA ILE A 53 1.58 -17.31 9.97
C ILE A 53 1.75 -15.82 10.23
N PHE A 54 1.06 -15.30 11.24
CA PHE A 54 1.33 -13.98 11.76
C PHE A 54 1.05 -13.99 13.27
N LEU A 55 2.05 -13.58 14.06
CA LEU A 55 1.92 -13.43 15.50
C LEU A 55 2.26 -11.98 15.83
N CYS A 56 1.23 -11.14 15.94
CA CYS A 56 1.35 -9.82 16.53
C CYS A 56 0.60 -9.78 17.87
N SER A 57 1.30 -9.43 18.94
CA SER A 57 0.69 -9.19 20.25
C SER A 57 1.35 -7.99 20.91
N PHE A 58 0.53 -7.15 21.53
CA PHE A 58 0.97 -6.01 22.32
C PHE A 58 1.21 -6.38 23.79
N ASN A 59 0.97 -7.64 24.17
CA ASN A 59 1.14 -8.10 25.54
C ASN A 59 2.59 -8.54 25.81
N GLU A 60 3.31 -7.78 26.64
CA GLU A 60 4.75 -7.88 26.94
C GLU A 60 5.19 -9.19 27.65
N THR A 61 5.02 -10.35 27.03
CA THR A 61 5.47 -11.63 27.62
C THR A 61 6.67 -12.27 26.89
N SER A 62 7.13 -11.69 25.78
CA SER A 62 8.27 -12.20 24.99
C SER A 62 9.20 -11.07 24.50
N PRO A 63 10.26 -10.73 25.26
CA PRO A 63 11.05 -9.50 25.04
C PRO A 63 11.93 -9.51 23.78
N THR A 64 12.18 -10.65 23.14
CA THR A 64 13.17 -10.75 22.04
C THR A 64 12.57 -10.73 20.63
N ALA A 65 11.25 -10.89 20.50
CA ALA A 65 10.54 -10.90 19.21
C ALA A 65 9.47 -9.80 19.10
N ALA A 66 9.16 -9.12 20.20
CA ALA A 66 8.03 -8.20 20.33
C ALA A 66 8.11 -6.99 19.39
N ASN A 67 9.26 -6.30 19.28
CA ASN A 67 9.26 -4.99 18.61
C ASN A 67 9.06 -5.07 17.08
N PHE A 68 9.52 -6.14 16.42
CA PHE A 68 9.36 -6.29 14.96
C PHE A 68 8.00 -6.88 14.57
N LEU A 69 7.38 -7.67 15.46
CA LEU A 69 6.10 -8.31 15.23
C LEU A 69 4.91 -7.55 15.82
N ALA A 70 5.13 -6.64 16.78
CA ALA A 70 4.10 -5.78 17.38
C ALA A 70 3.72 -4.58 16.51
N ALA A 71 4.11 -4.59 15.23
CA ALA A 71 3.71 -3.59 14.26
C ALA A 71 3.36 -4.27 12.95
N ASP A 72 2.25 -3.87 12.33
CA ASP A 72 1.96 -4.24 10.94
C ASP A 72 2.36 -3.10 10.01
N VAL A 73 3.46 -3.30 9.27
CA VAL A 73 4.03 -2.27 8.40
C VAL A 73 3.16 -2.03 7.15
N ILE A 74 2.37 -3.03 6.71
CA ILE A 74 1.50 -2.88 5.54
C ILE A 74 0.29 -2.04 5.87
N ILE A 75 -0.32 -2.23 7.04
CA ILE A 75 -1.51 -1.46 7.41
C ILE A 75 -1.16 -0.19 8.18
N PHE A 76 0.14 0.04 8.44
CA PHE A 76 0.62 1.12 9.31
C PHE A 76 0.03 1.00 10.74
N ASP A 77 -0.23 -0.23 11.18
CA ASP A 77 -0.74 -0.52 12.52
C ASP A 77 0.43 -0.71 13.48
N PHE A 78 0.93 0.41 14.01
CA PHE A 78 1.97 0.43 15.04
C PHE A 78 1.37 0.46 16.47
N GLY A 79 0.22 -0.20 16.67
CA GLY A 79 -0.54 -0.10 17.92
C GLY A 79 -1.64 0.96 17.89
N LEU A 80 -1.98 1.47 16.70
CA LEU A 80 -3.09 2.42 16.53
C LEU A 80 -4.40 1.83 17.03
N PHE A 81 -4.69 0.59 16.62
CA PHE A 81 -5.96 -0.05 16.99
C PHE A 81 -5.96 -0.58 18.42
N HIS A 82 -4.78 -0.91 18.95
CA HIS A 82 -4.62 -1.19 20.38
C HIS A 82 -5.10 0.00 21.22
N GLU A 83 -4.63 1.20 20.90
CA GLU A 83 -5.03 2.43 21.61
C GLU A 83 -6.50 2.81 21.36
N LEU A 84 -6.99 2.70 20.12
CA LEU A 84 -8.36 3.12 19.75
C LEU A 84 -9.47 2.18 20.24
N ILE A 85 -9.26 0.87 20.13
CA ILE A 85 -10.29 -0.16 20.33
C ILE A 85 -9.94 -1.10 21.49
N GLN A 86 -8.78 -0.91 22.14
CA GLN A 86 -8.33 -1.70 23.30
C GLN A 86 -8.15 -3.19 22.96
N VAL A 87 -7.73 -3.50 21.73
CA VAL A 87 -7.46 -4.87 21.26
C VAL A 87 -6.05 -5.33 21.64
N GLN A 88 -5.86 -6.58 22.06
CA GLN A 88 -4.55 -7.07 22.57
C GLN A 88 -3.60 -7.57 21.48
N GLU A 89 -4.09 -7.70 20.25
CA GLU A 89 -3.36 -8.17 19.07
C GLU A 89 -3.58 -7.23 17.88
N CYS A 90 -2.74 -7.31 16.84
CA CYS A 90 -2.99 -6.57 15.61
C CYS A 90 -4.32 -6.99 14.98
N ILE A 91 -4.99 -6.08 14.26
CA ILE A 91 -6.24 -6.38 13.54
C ILE A 91 -6.09 -7.56 12.56
N ALA A 92 -4.86 -7.80 12.07
CA ALA A 92 -4.50 -8.97 11.26
C ALA A 92 -4.94 -10.29 11.84
N ASN A 93 -4.67 -10.48 13.13
CA ASN A 93 -4.92 -11.75 13.77
C ASN A 93 -6.42 -12.01 13.87
N TYR A 94 -7.20 -10.96 14.15
CA TYR A 94 -8.65 -11.05 14.32
C TYR A 94 -9.41 -11.28 13.01
N LEU A 95 -8.94 -10.75 11.88
CA LEU A 95 -9.63 -10.88 10.60
C LEU A 95 -9.43 -12.26 9.98
N ASP A 96 -8.18 -12.70 9.88
CA ASP A 96 -7.81 -13.84 9.05
C ASP A 96 -6.60 -14.61 9.58
N GLY A 97 -6.11 -14.29 10.78
CA GLY A 97 -4.86 -14.86 11.31
C GLY A 97 -3.61 -14.50 10.47
N GLY A 98 -3.71 -13.50 9.59
CA GLY A 98 -2.66 -13.05 8.68
C GLY A 98 -2.47 -13.87 7.39
N TYR A 99 -3.35 -14.83 7.07
CA TYR A 99 -3.23 -15.65 5.86
C TYR A 99 -3.45 -14.85 4.56
N MET A 100 -4.51 -14.05 4.51
CA MET A 100 -4.85 -13.18 3.39
C MET A 100 -3.77 -12.11 3.20
N ARG A 101 -3.15 -11.63 4.29
CA ARG A 101 -2.01 -10.71 4.25
C ARG A 101 -0.75 -11.35 3.70
N CYS A 102 -0.45 -12.59 4.08
CA CYS A 102 0.69 -13.32 3.53
C CYS A 102 0.53 -13.56 2.02
N LEU A 103 -0.67 -13.99 1.57
CA LEU A 103 -0.98 -14.16 0.15
C LEU A 103 -0.92 -12.83 -0.61
N TRP A 104 -1.41 -11.74 -0.01
CA TRP A 104 -1.28 -10.41 -0.56
C TRP A 104 0.18 -10.00 -0.70
N CYS A 105 1.03 -10.22 0.31
CA CYS A 105 2.47 -9.87 0.27
C CYS A 105 3.17 -10.55 -0.90
N ILE A 106 2.95 -11.86 -1.06
CA ILE A 106 3.55 -12.63 -2.16
C ILE A 106 3.08 -12.07 -3.51
N SER A 107 1.77 -11.86 -3.65
CA SER A 107 1.17 -11.34 -4.88
C SER A 107 1.68 -9.93 -5.20
N GLN A 108 1.81 -9.06 -4.20
CA GLN A 108 2.28 -7.70 -4.33
C GLN A 108 3.78 -7.65 -4.69
N VAL A 109 4.62 -8.47 -4.06
CA VAL A 109 6.05 -8.56 -4.40
C VAL A 109 6.23 -8.99 -5.85
N ILE A 110 5.48 -9.99 -6.31
CA ILE A 110 5.51 -10.45 -7.71
C ILE A 110 5.04 -9.34 -8.65
N ALA A 111 3.89 -8.71 -8.36
CA ALA A 111 3.33 -7.65 -9.18
C ALA A 111 4.28 -6.44 -9.30
N LEU A 112 4.83 -5.96 -8.18
CA LEU A 112 5.78 -4.84 -8.15
C LEU A 112 7.07 -5.16 -8.90
N THR A 113 7.62 -6.36 -8.72
CA THR A 113 8.84 -6.77 -9.43
C THR A 113 8.62 -6.81 -10.94
N LEU A 114 7.47 -7.33 -11.37
CA LEU A 114 7.08 -7.37 -12.78
C LEU A 114 6.86 -5.95 -13.34
N THR A 115 6.22 -5.05 -12.60
CA THR A 115 6.04 -3.65 -13.01
C THR A 115 7.36 -2.92 -13.12
N ILE A 116 8.25 -3.04 -12.12
CA ILE A 116 9.58 -2.41 -12.16
C ILE A 116 10.37 -2.94 -13.35
N GLY A 117 10.42 -4.26 -13.55
CA GLY A 117 11.11 -4.87 -14.69
C GLY A 117 10.56 -4.38 -16.03
N THR A 118 9.24 -4.31 -16.15
CA THR A 118 8.56 -3.82 -17.35
C THR A 118 8.90 -2.35 -17.62
N CYS A 119 8.81 -1.50 -16.60
CA CYS A 119 9.09 -0.07 -16.72
C CYS A 119 10.58 0.25 -16.90
N VAL A 120 11.51 -0.66 -16.57
CA VAL A 120 12.95 -0.45 -16.78
C VAL A 120 13.41 -1.02 -18.11
N PHE A 121 13.05 -2.27 -18.43
CA PHE A 121 13.61 -3.00 -19.56
C PHE A 121 12.79 -2.89 -20.84
N VAL A 122 11.48 -2.60 -20.75
CA VAL A 122 10.58 -2.57 -21.92
C VAL A 122 10.25 -1.12 -22.28
N LYS A 123 10.58 -0.71 -23.51
CA LYS A 123 10.31 0.66 -23.96
C LYS A 123 8.81 0.91 -24.17
N ASN A 124 8.11 -0.08 -24.75
CA ASN A 124 6.69 -0.03 -25.13
C ASN A 124 5.99 -1.30 -24.60
N PRO A 125 5.65 -1.37 -23.32
CA PRO A 125 5.02 -2.55 -22.74
C PRO A 125 3.59 -2.75 -23.24
N HIS A 126 3.13 -4.01 -23.26
CA HIS A 126 1.72 -4.29 -23.49
C HIS A 126 0.92 -3.90 -22.22
N PRO A 127 -0.18 -3.12 -22.32
CA PRO A 127 -0.89 -2.61 -21.15
C PRO A 127 -1.38 -3.69 -20.17
N LEU A 128 -1.73 -4.89 -20.66
CA LEU A 128 -2.08 -6.06 -19.85
C LEU A 128 -1.00 -6.45 -18.81
N VAL A 129 0.28 -6.14 -19.05
CA VAL A 129 1.36 -6.46 -18.11
C VAL A 129 1.25 -5.62 -16.83
N LEU A 130 0.55 -4.48 -16.87
CA LEU A 130 0.29 -3.64 -15.69
C LEU A 130 -0.95 -4.07 -14.90
N TRP A 131 -1.75 -5.01 -15.40
CA TRP A 131 -2.97 -5.46 -14.72
C TRP A 131 -2.74 -6.05 -13.32
N PRO A 132 -1.74 -6.92 -13.10
CA PRO A 132 -1.52 -7.51 -11.78
C PRO A 132 -1.30 -6.44 -10.70
N ILE A 133 -0.50 -5.41 -11.00
CA ILE A 133 -0.24 -4.34 -10.04
C ILE A 133 -1.47 -3.45 -9.83
N LEU A 134 -2.23 -3.16 -10.90
CA LEU A 134 -3.47 -2.39 -10.78
C LEU A 134 -4.47 -3.11 -9.87
N ILE A 135 -4.74 -4.40 -10.11
CA ILE A 135 -5.71 -5.16 -9.31
C ILE A 135 -5.30 -5.20 -7.83
N ILE A 136 -4.04 -5.54 -7.53
CA ILE A 136 -3.59 -5.68 -6.15
C ILE A 136 -3.51 -4.32 -5.44
N GLN A 137 -3.04 -3.27 -6.11
CA GLN A 137 -2.96 -1.93 -5.53
C GLN A 137 -4.34 -1.31 -5.27
N ASN A 138 -5.31 -1.52 -6.18
CA ASN A 138 -6.69 -1.08 -5.99
C ASN A 138 -7.34 -1.83 -4.82
N ALA A 139 -7.19 -3.16 -4.76
CA ALA A 139 -7.69 -3.96 -3.65
C ALA A 139 -7.10 -3.53 -2.30
N TYR A 140 -5.81 -3.18 -2.28
CA TYR A 140 -5.14 -2.68 -1.09
C TYR A 140 -5.65 -1.31 -0.64
N CYS A 141 -5.78 -0.35 -1.56
CA CYS A 141 -6.35 0.97 -1.25
C CYS A 141 -7.79 0.85 -0.72
N PHE A 142 -8.60 -0.01 -1.35
CA PHE A 142 -9.95 -0.30 -0.89
C PHE A 142 -9.97 -0.89 0.53
N GLY A 143 -9.05 -1.81 0.84
CA GLY A 143 -8.89 -2.36 2.19
C GLY A 143 -8.58 -1.29 3.25
N LEU A 144 -7.68 -0.34 2.95
CA LEU A 144 -7.36 0.77 3.85
C LEU A 144 -8.56 1.71 4.06
N VAL A 145 -9.36 1.96 3.01
CA VAL A 145 -10.60 2.75 3.14
C VAL A 145 -11.61 2.05 4.03
N ILE A 146 -11.84 0.74 3.84
CA ILE A 146 -12.74 -0.03 4.71
C ILE A 146 -12.30 0.08 6.16
N LEU A 147 -11.01 -0.07 6.42
CA LEU A 147 -10.48 0.01 7.78
C LEU A 147 -10.65 1.41 8.38
N THR A 148 -10.44 2.44 7.58
CA THR A 148 -10.68 3.84 7.97
C THR A 148 -12.15 4.06 8.33
N ILE A 149 -13.09 3.53 7.53
CA ILE A 149 -14.53 3.64 7.80
C ILE A 149 -14.92 2.85 9.04
N ALA A 150 -14.41 1.62 9.19
CA ALA A 150 -14.70 0.75 10.33
C ALA A 150 -14.23 1.36 11.67
N THR A 151 -13.29 2.29 11.63
CA THR A 151 -12.74 2.96 12.81
C THR A 151 -13.01 4.47 12.83
N ALA A 152 -13.89 4.95 11.93
CA ALA A 152 -14.13 6.37 11.72
C ALA A 152 -14.73 7.06 12.96
N ASP A 153 -15.59 6.37 13.70
CA ASP A 153 -16.19 6.90 14.93
C ASP A 153 -15.11 7.18 16.00
N LYS A 154 -14.22 6.22 16.25
CA LYS A 154 -13.13 6.34 17.22
C LYS A 154 -12.05 7.30 16.78
N LEU A 155 -11.71 7.30 15.48
CA LEU A 155 -10.78 8.25 14.88
C LEU A 155 -11.30 9.68 15.02
N LEU A 156 -12.57 9.92 14.69
CA LEU A 156 -13.17 11.25 14.75
C LEU A 156 -13.20 11.80 16.18
N VAL A 157 -13.56 10.96 17.17
CA VAL A 157 -13.52 11.36 18.58
C VAL A 157 -12.10 11.72 19.02
N SER A 158 -11.11 10.94 18.63
CA SER A 158 -9.70 11.17 18.97
C SER A 158 -9.12 12.43 18.32
N ILE A 159 -9.58 12.77 17.11
CA ILE A 159 -9.18 14.00 16.40
C ILE A 159 -9.85 15.24 17.01
N LEU A 160 -11.14 15.16 17.36
CA LEU A 160 -11.90 16.28 17.92
C LEU A 160 -11.51 16.59 19.37
N HIS A 161 -11.17 15.56 20.15
CA HIS A 161 -10.70 15.69 21.52
C HIS A 161 -9.32 15.04 21.66
N PRO A 162 -8.23 15.76 21.29
CA PRO A 162 -6.89 15.21 21.36
C PRO A 162 -6.45 15.07 22.82
N ILE A 163 -6.55 13.86 23.37
CA ILE A 163 -6.17 13.54 24.76
C ILE A 163 -4.71 13.06 24.85
N ASN A 164 -4.21 12.38 23.81
CA ASN A 164 -2.87 11.77 23.82
C ASN A 164 -2.07 12.12 22.55
N PRO A 165 -0.90 12.79 22.67
CA PRO A 165 -0.06 13.14 21.51
C PRO A 165 0.50 11.91 20.78
N HIS A 166 0.71 10.79 21.48
CA HIS A 166 1.17 9.54 20.87
C HIS A 166 0.12 8.96 19.91
N LEU A 167 -1.15 8.93 20.35
CA LEU A 167 -2.26 8.46 19.52
C LEU A 167 -2.43 9.32 18.26
N ASN A 168 -2.30 10.65 18.39
CA ASN A 168 -2.37 11.55 17.24
C ASN A 168 -1.24 11.30 16.22
N LEU A 169 -0.03 10.97 16.69
CA LEU A 169 1.08 10.60 15.82
C LEU A 169 0.79 9.29 15.06
N LEU A 170 0.21 8.29 15.73
CA LEU A 170 -0.19 7.02 15.09
C LEU A 170 -1.28 7.25 14.03
N ILE A 171 -2.29 8.07 14.34
CA ILE A 171 -3.33 8.47 13.38
C ILE A 171 -2.70 9.19 12.18
N PHE A 172 -1.73 10.06 12.42
CA PHE A 172 -1.01 10.77 11.36
C PHE A 172 -0.24 9.79 10.45
N TYR A 173 0.49 8.81 11.01
CA TYR A 173 1.19 7.81 10.20
C TYR A 173 0.23 6.96 9.35
N PHE A 174 -0.88 6.51 9.94
CA PHE A 174 -1.92 5.77 9.21
C PHE A 174 -2.54 6.61 8.09
N GLY A 175 -2.85 7.89 8.36
CA GLY A 175 -3.39 8.82 7.39
C GLY A 175 -2.43 9.10 6.23
N VAL A 176 -1.17 9.40 6.53
CA VAL A 176 -0.12 9.64 5.51
C VAL A 176 0.12 8.38 4.68
N GLY A 177 0.19 7.21 5.30
CA GLY A 177 0.32 5.93 4.60
C GLY A 177 -0.85 5.65 3.67
N THR A 178 -2.08 5.87 4.13
CA THR A 178 -3.30 5.72 3.33
C THR A 178 -3.32 6.69 2.16
N CYS A 179 -3.05 7.98 2.40
CA CYS A 179 -3.02 8.99 1.33
C CYS A 179 -1.91 8.72 0.30
N THR A 180 -0.73 8.30 0.73
CA THR A 180 0.40 8.00 -0.17
C THR A 180 0.08 6.82 -1.08
N ASN A 181 -0.58 5.79 -0.56
CA ASN A 181 -0.99 4.63 -1.35
C ASN A 181 -2.08 4.95 -2.37
N HIS A 182 -3.06 5.80 -2.00
CA HIS A 182 -4.06 6.29 -2.94
C HIS A 182 -3.44 7.18 -4.03
N LEU A 183 -2.48 8.03 -3.66
CA LEU A 183 -1.75 8.84 -4.64
C LEU A 183 -0.97 7.95 -5.61
N PHE A 184 -0.31 6.90 -5.11
CA PHE A 184 0.39 5.93 -5.95
C PHE A 184 -0.57 5.23 -6.91
N ASP A 185 -1.71 4.72 -6.42
CA ASP A 185 -2.73 4.06 -7.23
C ASP A 185 -3.28 4.99 -8.33
N TYR A 186 -3.55 6.25 -7.99
CA TYR A 186 -4.01 7.24 -8.96
C TYR A 186 -2.96 7.53 -10.05
N ILE A 187 -1.69 7.67 -9.69
CA ILE A 187 -0.59 7.85 -10.66
C ILE A 187 -0.42 6.60 -11.54
N LEU A 188 -0.57 5.40 -10.95
CA LEU A 188 -0.48 4.13 -11.66
C LEU A 188 -1.60 4.00 -12.71
N TRP A 189 -2.82 4.41 -12.38
CA TRP A 189 -3.94 4.49 -13.32
C TRP A 189 -3.68 5.45 -14.48
N HIS A 190 -3.19 6.66 -14.19
CA HIS A 190 -2.82 7.61 -15.24
C HIS A 190 -1.71 7.08 -16.16
N TYR A 191 -0.73 6.38 -15.58
CA TYR A 191 0.31 5.72 -16.36
C TYR A 191 -0.25 4.60 -17.24
N TYR A 192 -1.18 3.79 -16.72
CA TYR A 192 -1.85 2.75 -17.50
C TYR A 192 -2.62 3.32 -18.69
N TRP A 193 -3.45 4.36 -18.48
CA TRP A 193 -4.22 4.99 -19.56
C TRP A 193 -3.30 5.59 -20.64
N HIS A 194 -2.16 6.14 -20.24
CA HIS A 194 -1.16 6.61 -21.19
C HIS A 194 -0.60 5.49 -22.07
N GLU A 195 -0.19 4.37 -21.46
CA GLU A 195 0.34 3.22 -22.20
C GLU A 195 -0.74 2.56 -23.08
N GLU A 196 -2.00 2.50 -22.63
CA GLU A 196 -3.14 2.04 -23.42
C GLU A 196 -3.37 2.92 -24.64
N TYR A 197 -3.39 4.23 -24.47
CA TYR A 197 -3.52 5.19 -25.57
C TYR A 197 -2.37 5.06 -26.58
N GLN A 198 -1.12 4.95 -26.09
CA GLN A 198 0.04 4.73 -26.97
C GLN A 198 -0.03 3.39 -27.72
N TYR A 199 -0.52 2.34 -27.06
CA TYR A 199 -0.66 1.02 -27.67
C TYR A 199 -1.71 1.01 -28.79
N ILE A 200 -2.88 1.62 -28.54
CA ILE A 200 -3.95 1.76 -29.54
C ILE A 200 -3.44 2.57 -30.73
N ASN A 201 -2.77 3.70 -30.50
CA ASN A 201 -2.23 4.53 -31.57
C ASN A 201 -1.18 3.80 -32.44
N ARG A 202 -0.40 2.88 -31.85
CA ARG A 202 0.63 2.12 -32.57
C ARG A 202 0.08 0.93 -33.34
N THR A 203 -0.89 0.21 -32.76
CA THR A 203 -1.33 -1.10 -33.27
C THR A 203 -2.70 -1.05 -33.94
N GLY A 204 -3.48 0.01 -33.73
CA GLY A 204 -4.88 0.11 -34.15
C GLY A 204 -5.81 -0.90 -33.45
N LYS A 205 -5.32 -1.65 -32.47
CA LYS A 205 -6.09 -2.67 -31.73
C LYS A 205 -6.52 -2.11 -30.38
N HIS A 206 -7.78 -2.29 -30.05
CA HIS A 206 -8.28 -2.04 -28.70
C HIS A 206 -7.72 -3.09 -27.75
N VAL A 207 -7.32 -2.64 -26.57
CA VAL A 207 -7.03 -3.53 -25.43
C VAL A 207 -8.36 -3.95 -24.82
N LEU A 208 -8.42 -5.16 -24.25
CA LEU A 208 -9.56 -5.56 -23.41
C LEU A 208 -9.75 -4.49 -22.33
N PRO A 209 -10.94 -3.86 -22.22
CA PRO A 209 -11.14 -2.86 -21.21
C PRO A 209 -11.05 -3.52 -19.84
N PHE A 210 -10.39 -2.86 -18.90
CA PHE A 210 -10.30 -3.34 -17.52
C PHE A 210 -11.68 -3.42 -16.83
N TRP A 211 -12.72 -2.80 -17.42
CA TRP A 211 -14.07 -2.63 -16.87
C TRP A 211 -15.13 -3.58 -17.45
N VAL A 212 -14.75 -4.79 -17.89
CA VAL A 212 -15.72 -5.82 -18.34
C VAL A 212 -16.18 -6.67 -17.16
#